data_AF-A0A9P5YYZ6-F1
#
_entry.id   AF-A0A9P5YYZ6-F1
#
_cell.length_a   1.000
_cell.length_b   1.000
_cell.length_c   1.000
_cell.angle_alpha   90.00
_cell.angle_beta   90.00
_cell.angle_gamma   90.00
#
_symmetry.space_group_name_H-M   'P 1'
#
loop_
_entity.id
_entity.type
_entity.pdbx_description
1 polymer ?
#
loop_
_entity_poly.entity_id
_entity_poly.type
_entity_poly.pdbx_seq_one_letter_code
_entity_poly.pdbx_strand_id
1 'polypeptide(L)'
;MSTLAARGDISFDNWHGISSFDGFDNFYGSENFIGSIQTQTVVEQDQELVCHSESIEIIQQRLLVLQEMAKRIISEQVCEVETQTVVFEQFHSSLGLFSHDLRRTSGHHVGFDSSITSHFSDFFEEDGSLSTSDFGFTGRDVGRSTVVVGGSNWDAETSPASVGAAFSAARGAFYASY
;
A
#
# COMPACT_ATOMS: atom_id res chain seq x y z
N MET A 1 -39.45 -4.98 5.39
CA MET A 1 -38.92 -5.47 4.11
C MET A 1 -37.44 -5.14 4.09
N SER A 2 -36.59 -6.10 4.45
CA SER A 2 -35.14 -5.93 4.39
C SER A 2 -34.72 -5.99 2.93
N THR A 3 -34.41 -4.84 2.35
CA THR A 3 -33.62 -4.77 1.12
C THR A 3 -32.25 -5.34 1.44
N LEU A 4 -31.97 -6.55 0.95
CA LEU A 4 -30.60 -6.96 0.67
C LEU A 4 -30.03 -5.86 -0.23
N ALA A 5 -29.17 -5.00 0.31
CA ALA A 5 -28.31 -4.19 -0.53
C ALA A 5 -27.52 -5.19 -1.39
N ALA A 6 -27.78 -5.17 -2.70
CA ALA A 6 -26.83 -5.76 -3.63
C ALA A 6 -25.46 -5.19 -3.23
N ARG A 7 -24.45 -6.05 -3.11
CA ARG A 7 -23.04 -5.63 -3.03
C ARG A 7 -22.71 -4.97 -4.37
N GLY A 8 -23.19 -3.75 -4.57
CA GLY A 8 -22.82 -2.89 -5.67
C GLY A 8 -21.52 -2.20 -5.29
N ASP A 9 -20.62 -2.12 -6.25
CA ASP A 9 -19.38 -1.37 -6.10
C ASP A 9 -19.74 0.09 -5.73
N ILE A 10 -19.18 0.58 -4.62
CA ILE A 10 -19.36 1.96 -4.20
C ILE A 10 -18.35 2.78 -4.97
N SER A 11 -18.84 3.55 -5.94
CA SER A 11 -18.07 4.60 -6.61
C SER A 11 -17.95 5.80 -5.68
N PHE A 12 -16.73 6.30 -5.52
CA PHE A 12 -16.49 7.55 -4.81
C PHE A 12 -16.30 8.72 -5.77
N ASP A 13 -16.32 8.49 -7.08
CA ASP A 13 -16.30 9.57 -8.06
C ASP A 13 -17.47 10.54 -7.83
N ASN A 14 -17.14 11.82 -7.62
CA ASN A 14 -18.12 12.88 -7.34
C ASN A 14 -19.06 12.56 -6.15
N TRP A 15 -18.57 11.81 -5.14
CA TRP A 15 -19.36 11.36 -3.99
C TRP A 15 -20.10 12.52 -3.30
N HIS A 16 -21.43 12.41 -3.23
CA HIS A 16 -22.34 13.45 -2.71
C HIS A 16 -22.16 14.86 -3.31
N GLY A 17 -21.57 14.99 -4.50
CA GLY A 17 -21.31 16.28 -5.15
C GLY A 17 -20.16 17.07 -4.52
N ILE A 18 -19.32 16.43 -3.71
CA ILE A 18 -18.09 17.03 -3.17
C ILE A 18 -17.05 17.05 -4.29
N SER A 19 -16.55 18.23 -4.63
CA SER A 19 -15.66 18.42 -5.79
C SER A 19 -14.29 17.75 -5.66
N SER A 20 -13.76 17.56 -4.44
CA SER A 20 -12.48 16.87 -4.23
C SER A 20 -12.53 15.36 -4.48
N PHE A 21 -13.72 14.81 -4.75
CA PHE A 21 -13.91 13.45 -5.23
C PHE A 21 -13.98 13.32 -6.76
N ASP A 22 -13.87 14.43 -7.51
CA ASP A 22 -13.85 14.35 -8.98
C ASP A 22 -12.65 13.53 -9.46
N GLY A 23 -12.93 12.48 -10.23
CA GLY A 23 -11.94 11.54 -10.73
C GLY A 23 -11.38 10.58 -9.68
N PHE A 24 -11.95 10.46 -8.48
CA PHE A 24 -11.40 9.62 -7.41
C PHE A 24 -11.18 8.16 -7.85
N ASP A 25 -12.16 7.59 -8.55
CA ASP A 25 -12.10 6.21 -9.02
C ASP A 25 -11.10 6.00 -10.17
N ASN A 26 -10.47 7.06 -10.72
CA ASN A 26 -9.45 6.91 -11.77
C ASN A 26 -8.17 6.23 -11.25
N PHE A 27 -7.89 6.30 -9.95
CA PHE A 27 -6.65 5.77 -9.40
C PHE A 27 -6.64 4.23 -9.40
N TYR A 28 -7.63 3.57 -8.80
CA TYR A 28 -7.75 2.10 -8.81
C TYR A 28 -8.93 1.55 -9.61
N GLY A 29 -9.98 2.33 -9.84
CA GLY A 29 -11.30 1.86 -10.28
C GLY A 29 -12.29 1.75 -9.12
N SER A 30 -13.59 1.93 -9.41
CA SER A 30 -14.69 1.84 -8.45
C SER A 30 -14.83 0.45 -7.80
N GLU A 31 -14.34 -0.58 -8.48
CA GLU A 31 -14.40 -1.99 -8.12
C GLU A 31 -13.14 -2.47 -7.37
N ASN A 32 -12.13 -1.60 -7.20
CA ASN A 32 -10.83 -1.98 -6.65
C ASN A 32 -10.33 -1.03 -5.55
N PHE A 33 -11.20 -0.70 -4.61
CA PHE A 33 -10.88 0.22 -3.52
C PHE A 33 -9.60 -0.14 -2.75
N ILE A 34 -9.30 -1.43 -2.58
CA ILE A 34 -8.12 -1.89 -1.84
C ILE A 34 -6.84 -1.95 -2.69
N GLY A 35 -6.90 -1.60 -3.98
CA GLY A 35 -5.74 -1.64 -4.87
C GLY A 35 -5.19 -3.04 -5.12
N SER A 36 -6.05 -4.06 -5.20
CA SER A 36 -5.64 -5.41 -5.56
C SER A 36 -5.10 -5.46 -6.99
N ILE A 37 -3.96 -6.12 -7.17
CA ILE A 37 -3.35 -6.35 -8.48
C ILE A 37 -3.59 -7.80 -8.90
N GLN A 38 -3.80 -8.02 -10.20
CA GLN A 38 -3.96 -9.37 -10.76
C GLN A 38 -2.64 -9.95 -11.31
N THR A 39 -1.72 -9.06 -11.70
CA THR A 39 -0.48 -9.43 -12.37
C THR A 39 0.66 -8.60 -11.83
N GLN A 40 1.81 -9.26 -11.67
CA GLN A 40 3.06 -8.66 -11.26
C GLN A 40 4.09 -8.92 -12.36
N THR A 41 4.77 -7.87 -12.82
CA THR A 41 5.87 -7.98 -13.78
C THR A 41 7.18 -7.78 -13.02
N VAL A 42 7.96 -8.86 -12.90
CA VAL A 42 9.29 -8.81 -12.28
C VAL A 42 10.28 -8.27 -13.30
N VAL A 43 11.01 -7.22 -12.95
CA VAL A 43 12.04 -6.63 -13.80
C VAL A 43 13.41 -7.23 -13.50
N GLU A 44 14.22 -7.41 -14.55
CA GLU A 44 15.61 -7.84 -14.42
C GLU A 44 16.43 -6.73 -13.76
N GLN A 45 17.33 -7.11 -12.85
CA GLN A 45 18.19 -6.18 -12.12
C GLN A 45 19.64 -6.40 -12.57
N ASP A 46 20.36 -5.32 -12.88
CA ASP A 46 21.79 -5.38 -13.22
C ASP A 46 22.63 -5.95 -12.07
N GLN A 47 22.18 -5.75 -10.82
CA GLN A 47 22.75 -6.33 -9.61
C GLN A 47 21.62 -6.86 -8.73
N GLU A 48 21.77 -8.09 -8.24
CA GLU A 48 20.79 -8.69 -7.34
C GLU A 48 20.68 -7.89 -6.03
N LEU A 49 19.50 -7.33 -5.78
CA LEU A 49 19.18 -6.71 -4.49
C LEU A 49 18.92 -7.81 -3.45
N VAL A 50 19.68 -7.83 -2.37
CA VAL A 50 19.54 -8.80 -1.28
C VAL A 50 19.20 -8.12 0.04
N CYS A 51 18.42 -8.79 0.89
CA CYS A 51 18.13 -8.24 2.22
C CYS A 51 19.37 -8.31 3.12
N HIS A 52 19.51 -7.32 4.00
CA HIS A 52 20.55 -7.28 5.03
C HIS A 52 19.91 -7.25 6.42
N SER A 53 20.62 -7.80 7.42
CA SER A 53 20.18 -7.72 8.81
C SER A 53 20.33 -6.30 9.33
N GLU A 54 19.25 -5.75 9.87
CA GLU A 54 19.20 -4.43 10.48
C GLU A 54 18.50 -4.51 11.85
N SER A 55 18.71 -3.51 12.70
CA SER A 55 17.94 -3.41 13.94
C SER A 55 16.46 -3.22 13.62
N ILE A 56 15.59 -4.03 14.24
CA ILE A 56 14.14 -3.91 14.07
C ILE A 56 13.65 -2.53 14.48
N GLU A 57 14.26 -1.90 15.49
CA GLU A 57 13.93 -0.53 15.89
C GLU A 57 14.19 0.48 14.77
N ILE A 58 15.29 0.33 14.03
CA ILE A 58 15.60 1.20 12.88
C ILE A 58 14.55 1.03 11.78
N ILE A 59 14.12 -0.21 11.51
CA ILE A 59 13.05 -0.49 10.54
C ILE A 59 11.74 0.16 11.02
N GLN A 60 11.39 0.01 12.29
CA GLN A 60 10.17 0.58 12.88
C GLN A 60 10.17 2.12 12.83
N GLN A 61 11.30 2.76 13.10
CA GLN A 61 11.44 4.22 12.98
C GLN A 61 11.15 4.69 11.55
N ARG A 62 11.72 4.02 10.53
CA ARG A 62 11.49 4.35 9.12
C ARG A 62 10.02 4.17 8.72
N LEU A 63 9.40 3.07 9.15
CA LEU A 63 7.97 2.82 8.90
C LEU A 63 7.07 3.85 9.60
N LEU A 64 7.43 4.28 10.81
CA LEU A 64 6.70 5.32 11.54
C LEU A 64 6.77 6.67 10.80
N VAL A 65 7.93 7.00 10.21
CA VAL A 65 8.04 8.20 9.36
C VAL A 65 7.09 8.13 8.17
N LEU A 66 6.99 6.98 7.48
CA LEU A 66 6.04 6.82 6.37
C LEU A 66 4.58 6.94 6.84
N GLN A 67 4.27 6.44 8.03
CA GLN A 67 2.94 6.58 8.63
C GLN A 67 2.59 8.06 8.91
N GLU A 68 3.50 8.82 9.51
CA GLU A 68 3.29 10.26 9.74
C GLU A 68 3.29 11.04 8.43
N MET A 69 4.04 10.59 7.41
CA MET A 69 4.02 11.20 6.08
C MET A 69 2.66 11.10 5.41
N ALA A 70 2.01 9.92 5.49
CA ALA A 70 0.65 9.76 4.98
C ALA A 70 -0.33 10.73 5.65
N LYS A 71 -0.21 10.93 6.97
CA LYS A 71 -1.03 11.92 7.70
C LYS A 71 -0.74 13.33 7.22
N ARG A 72 0.54 13.68 7.06
CA ARG A 72 0.96 15.00 6.58
C ARG A 72 0.39 15.31 5.20
N ILE A 73 0.54 14.38 4.24
CA ILE A 73 0.00 14.50 2.88
C ILE A 73 -1.50 14.75 2.92
N ILE A 74 -2.27 13.88 3.59
CA ILE A 74 -3.73 13.98 3.61
C ILE A 74 -4.20 15.26 4.32
N SER A 75 -3.61 15.60 5.47
CA SER A 75 -4.07 16.75 6.27
C SER A 75 -3.64 18.11 5.71
N GLU A 76 -2.51 18.19 5.00
CA GLU A 76 -2.06 19.43 4.37
C GLU A 76 -2.71 19.66 2.98
N GLN A 77 -3.04 18.60 2.24
CA GLN A 77 -3.46 18.72 0.83
C GLN A 77 -4.96 18.45 0.55
N VAL A 78 -5.69 17.85 1.49
CA VAL A 78 -7.14 17.59 1.33
C VAL A 78 -7.91 18.40 2.37
N CYS A 79 -8.83 19.27 1.95
CA CYS A 79 -9.58 20.14 2.87
C CYS A 79 -10.84 19.46 3.43
N GLU A 80 -11.56 18.71 2.62
CA GLU A 80 -12.83 18.09 3.01
C GLU A 80 -12.57 16.84 3.87
N VAL A 81 -13.20 16.78 5.05
CA VAL A 81 -12.97 15.71 6.02
C VAL A 81 -13.50 14.36 5.52
N GLU A 82 -14.56 14.37 4.70
CA GLU A 82 -15.07 13.19 4.01
C GLU A 82 -14.02 12.63 3.04
N THR A 83 -13.38 13.50 2.26
CA THR A 83 -12.33 13.11 1.30
C THR A 83 -11.09 12.62 2.04
N GLN A 84 -10.67 13.30 3.12
CA GLN A 84 -9.57 12.82 3.98
C GLN A 84 -9.85 11.41 4.51
N THR A 85 -11.08 11.17 4.97
CA THR A 85 -11.50 9.88 5.52
C THR A 85 -11.42 8.79 4.46
N VAL A 86 -12.00 9.01 3.28
CA VAL A 86 -12.03 8.00 2.21
C VAL A 86 -10.63 7.73 1.65
N VAL A 87 -9.82 8.77 1.41
CA VAL A 87 -8.42 8.62 0.95
C VAL A 87 -7.60 7.83 1.97
N PHE A 88 -7.74 8.14 3.27
CA PHE A 88 -7.02 7.42 4.31
C PHE A 88 -7.45 5.94 4.39
N GLU A 89 -8.75 5.65 4.32
CA GLU A 89 -9.24 4.27 4.33
C GLU A 89 -8.80 3.48 3.09
N GLN A 90 -8.71 4.13 1.93
CA GLN A 90 -8.17 3.52 0.71
C GLN A 90 -6.70 3.15 0.89
N PHE A 91 -5.88 4.10 1.36
CA PHE A 91 -4.46 3.89 1.66
C PHE A 91 -4.27 2.78 2.69
N HIS A 92 -4.92 2.88 3.84
CA HIS A 92 -4.82 1.91 4.94
C HIS A 92 -5.22 0.50 4.51
N SER A 93 -6.31 0.36 3.75
CA SER A 93 -6.77 -0.94 3.25
C SER A 93 -5.79 -1.56 2.25
N SER A 94 -5.14 -0.74 1.41
CA SER A 94 -4.21 -1.22 0.38
C SER A 94 -2.94 -1.87 0.96
N LEU A 95 -2.47 -1.42 2.13
CA LEU A 95 -1.29 -1.97 2.80
C LEU A 95 -1.46 -3.45 3.20
N GLY A 96 -2.71 -3.88 3.43
CA GLY A 96 -3.01 -5.24 3.89
C GLY A 96 -2.64 -6.34 2.90
N LEU A 97 -2.62 -6.02 1.60
CA LEU A 97 -2.35 -7.00 0.52
C LEU A 97 -0.93 -7.57 0.60
N PHE A 98 0.05 -6.75 0.97
CA PHE A 98 1.45 -7.18 1.10
C PHE A 98 1.63 -8.26 2.18
N SER A 99 0.72 -8.34 3.16
CA SER A 99 0.70 -9.44 4.14
C SER A 99 0.52 -10.82 3.49
N HIS A 100 -0.18 -10.90 2.36
CA HIS A 100 -0.34 -12.15 1.62
C HIS A 100 0.94 -12.55 0.89
N ASP A 101 1.66 -11.56 0.34
CA ASP A 101 2.95 -11.77 -0.33
C ASP A 101 3.99 -12.25 0.67
N LEU A 102 4.12 -11.59 1.83
CA LEU A 102 5.05 -12.00 2.90
C LEU A 102 4.83 -13.45 3.36
N ARG A 103 3.57 -13.89 3.37
CA ARG A 103 3.18 -15.27 3.72
C ARG A 103 3.26 -16.25 2.54
N ARG A 104 3.60 -15.78 1.33
CA ARG A 104 3.63 -16.55 0.07
C ARG A 104 2.28 -17.20 -0.28
N THR A 105 1.19 -16.47 -0.04
CA THR A 105 -0.20 -16.96 -0.26
C THR A 105 -0.96 -16.24 -1.37
N SER A 106 -0.46 -15.12 -1.87
CA SER A 106 -1.09 -14.34 -2.95
C SER A 106 -0.87 -14.94 -4.34
N GLY A 107 0.21 -15.71 -4.52
CA GLY A 107 0.72 -16.07 -5.85
C GLY A 107 1.68 -15.03 -6.43
N HIS A 108 1.89 -13.89 -5.77
CA HIS A 108 2.87 -12.87 -6.16
C HIS A 108 4.20 -13.05 -5.42
N HIS A 109 5.24 -12.40 -5.94
CA HIS A 109 6.53 -12.30 -5.27
C HIS A 109 6.50 -11.21 -4.19
N VAL A 110 7.27 -11.43 -3.12
CA VAL A 110 7.60 -10.40 -2.14
C VAL A 110 8.56 -9.40 -2.80
N GLY A 111 8.08 -8.19 -3.06
CA GLY A 111 8.83 -7.15 -3.72
C GLY A 111 8.14 -5.79 -3.62
N PHE A 112 8.67 -4.80 -4.33
CA PHE A 112 8.09 -3.47 -4.43
C PHE A 112 8.19 -2.96 -5.87
N ASP A 113 7.30 -2.04 -6.26
CA ASP A 113 7.35 -1.42 -7.57
C ASP A 113 8.40 -0.30 -7.62
N SER A 114 9.49 -0.54 -8.32
CA SER A 114 10.62 0.39 -8.40
C SER A 114 10.31 1.70 -9.11
N SER A 115 9.34 1.70 -10.04
CA SER A 115 8.94 2.92 -10.75
C SER A 115 8.10 3.85 -9.89
N ILE A 116 7.40 3.30 -8.89
CA ILE A 116 6.65 4.09 -7.91
C ILE A 116 7.56 4.51 -6.75
N THR A 117 8.38 3.59 -6.21
CA THR A 117 9.24 3.92 -5.05
C THR A 117 10.35 4.90 -5.40
N SER A 118 10.74 5.05 -6.67
CA SER A 118 11.71 6.06 -7.11
C SER A 118 11.25 7.49 -6.87
N HIS A 119 9.94 7.75 -6.74
CA HIS A 119 9.39 9.09 -6.49
C HIS A 119 9.50 9.54 -5.03
N PHE A 120 10.09 8.74 -4.15
CA PHE A 120 10.18 9.09 -2.72
C PHE A 120 10.86 10.45 -2.48
N SER A 121 11.88 10.79 -3.27
CA SER A 121 12.56 12.09 -3.19
C SER A 121 11.70 13.25 -3.68
N ASP A 122 10.70 12.98 -4.52
CA ASP A 122 9.91 13.98 -5.24
C ASP A 122 8.73 14.48 -4.39
N PHE A 123 8.56 13.95 -3.18
CA PHE A 123 7.50 14.36 -2.25
C PHE A 123 7.64 15.81 -1.78
N PHE A 124 8.84 16.40 -1.90
CA PHE A 124 9.14 17.72 -1.38
C PHE A 124 9.74 18.63 -2.43
N GLU A 125 9.31 19.89 -2.40
CA GLU A 125 9.99 20.98 -3.09
C GLU A 125 11.30 21.36 -2.37
N GLU A 126 12.15 22.18 -2.99
CA GLU A 126 13.43 22.61 -2.40
C GLU A 126 13.27 23.34 -1.05
N ASP A 127 12.10 23.92 -0.79
CA ASP A 127 11.77 24.63 0.45
C ASP A 127 11.24 23.70 1.57
N GLY A 128 11.07 22.40 1.30
CA GLY A 128 10.56 21.40 2.24
C GLY A 128 9.03 21.35 2.36
N SER A 129 8.30 22.12 1.56
CA SER A 129 6.86 21.96 1.37
C SER A 129 6.55 20.71 0.56
N LEU A 130 5.33 20.17 0.70
CA LEU A 130 4.90 19.01 -0.09
C LEU A 130 4.74 19.41 -1.55
N SER A 131 5.28 18.58 -2.44
CA SER A 131 5.09 18.74 -3.88
C SER A 131 3.62 18.60 -4.27
N THR A 132 3.22 19.34 -5.31
CA THR A 132 1.90 19.24 -5.95
C THR A 132 1.98 18.66 -7.35
N SER A 133 3.16 18.14 -7.73
CA SER A 133 3.39 17.56 -9.05
C SER A 133 2.65 16.24 -9.21
N ASP A 134 2.03 16.06 -10.38
CA ASP A 134 1.55 14.75 -10.81
C ASP A 134 2.75 13.88 -11.22
N PHE A 135 2.93 12.75 -10.54
CA PHE A 135 4.02 11.80 -10.82
C PHE A 135 3.75 10.91 -12.04
N GLY A 136 2.59 11.06 -12.69
CA GLY A 136 2.28 10.44 -13.98
C GLY A 136 1.89 8.97 -13.90
N PHE A 137 1.47 8.49 -12.72
CA PHE A 137 0.99 7.13 -12.52
C PHE A 137 -0.36 7.08 -11.80
N THR A 138 -1.00 5.93 -11.91
CA THR A 138 -2.22 5.56 -11.19
C THR A 138 -2.00 4.30 -10.37
N GLY A 139 -2.96 3.96 -9.52
CA GLY A 139 -2.96 2.69 -8.81
C GLY A 139 -2.94 1.44 -9.71
N ARG A 140 -3.33 1.57 -10.99
CA ARG A 140 -3.25 0.49 -12.00
C ARG A 140 -1.83 0.20 -12.49
N ASP A 141 -0.87 1.05 -12.15
CA ASP A 141 0.53 0.88 -12.51
C ASP A 141 1.31 0.06 -11.46
N VAL A 142 0.74 -0.13 -10.27
CA VAL A 142 1.32 -0.94 -9.20
C VAL A 142 1.61 -2.36 -9.69
N GLY A 143 2.85 -2.81 -9.52
CA GLY A 143 3.30 -4.15 -9.84
C GLY A 143 3.87 -4.30 -11.25
N ARG A 144 3.86 -3.25 -12.08
CA ARG A 144 4.43 -3.27 -13.44
C ARG A 144 5.95 -3.23 -13.48
N SER A 145 6.60 -2.75 -12.42
CA SER A 145 8.06 -2.64 -12.34
C SER A 145 8.59 -3.27 -11.04
N THR A 146 8.18 -4.51 -10.76
CA THR A 146 8.47 -5.16 -9.47
C THR A 146 9.93 -5.60 -9.38
N VAL A 147 10.61 -5.08 -8.36
CA VAL A 147 11.91 -5.57 -7.90
C VAL A 147 11.69 -6.60 -6.79
N VAL A 148 12.22 -7.80 -6.99
CA VAL A 148 12.21 -8.88 -5.99
C VAL A 148 13.54 -8.88 -5.24
N VAL A 149 13.47 -8.90 -3.91
CA VAL A 149 14.65 -8.89 -3.03
C VAL A 149 15.04 -10.33 -2.68
N GLY A 150 16.27 -10.71 -3.03
CA GLY A 150 16.88 -11.99 -2.69
C GLY A 150 17.40 -12.06 -1.25
N GLY A 151 18.07 -13.16 -0.92
CA GLY A 151 18.76 -13.34 0.37
C GLY A 151 17.86 -13.66 1.58
N SER A 152 16.54 -13.81 1.40
CA SER A 152 15.64 -14.21 2.48
C SER A 152 15.95 -15.63 2.98
N ASN A 153 15.69 -15.89 4.26
CA ASN A 153 15.79 -17.23 4.87
C ASN A 153 14.55 -18.11 4.64
N TRP A 154 13.76 -17.83 3.59
CA TRP A 154 12.55 -18.61 3.32
C TRP A 154 12.91 -20.06 2.94
N ASP A 155 12.33 -20.99 3.69
CA ASP A 155 12.43 -22.42 3.49
C ASP A 155 11.03 -22.99 3.19
N ALA A 156 10.87 -23.64 2.03
CA ALA A 156 9.55 -24.05 1.55
C ALA A 156 8.88 -25.13 2.41
N GLU A 157 9.65 -25.89 3.19
CA GLU A 157 9.13 -26.99 4.03
C GLU A 157 8.65 -26.47 5.39
N THR A 158 9.39 -25.52 5.98
CA THR A 158 9.20 -25.09 7.38
C THR A 158 8.63 -23.69 7.54
N SER A 159 8.94 -22.77 6.61
CA SER A 159 8.52 -21.37 6.71
C SER A 159 7.00 -21.15 6.64
N PRO A 160 6.21 -21.88 5.83
CA PRO A 160 4.77 -21.70 5.81
C PRO A 160 4.12 -21.82 7.19
N ALA A 161 4.54 -22.81 8.00
CA ALA A 161 4.01 -23.02 9.33
C ALA A 161 4.49 -21.95 10.33
N SER A 162 5.79 -21.64 10.34
CA SER A 162 6.36 -20.66 11.28
C SER A 162 5.90 -19.23 10.99
N VAL A 163 5.81 -18.85 9.72
CA VAL A 163 5.26 -17.54 9.30
C VAL A 163 3.76 -17.47 9.59
N GLY A 164 3.01 -18.55 9.39
CA GLY A 164 1.60 -18.62 9.79
C GLY A 164 1.38 -18.42 11.29
N ALA A 165 2.24 -19.01 12.13
CA ALA A 165 2.23 -18.82 13.58
C ALA A 165 2.56 -17.36 13.95
N ALA A 166 3.60 -16.77 13.34
CA ALA A 166 3.97 -15.37 13.56
C ALA A 166 2.84 -14.41 13.17
N PHE A 167 2.20 -14.62 12.02
CA PHE A 167 1.04 -13.84 11.60
C PHE A 167 -0.12 -13.94 12.59
N SER A 168 -0.43 -15.16 13.06
CA SER A 168 -1.52 -15.39 14.02
C SER A 168 -1.25 -14.66 15.34
N ALA A 169 -0.02 -14.72 15.84
CA ALA A 169 0.40 -14.00 17.04
C ALA A 169 0.28 -12.48 16.85
N ALA A 170 0.73 -11.94 15.71
CA ALA A 170 0.61 -10.52 15.39
C ALA A 170 -0.85 -10.06 15.33
N ARG A 171 -1.74 -10.84 14.71
CA ARG A 171 -3.19 -10.56 14.70
C ARG A 171 -3.78 -10.62 16.11
N GLY A 172 -3.36 -11.58 16.94
CA GLY A 172 -3.76 -11.66 18.34
C GLY A 172 -3.38 -10.41 19.12
N ALA A 173 -2.13 -9.94 18.97
CA ALA A 173 -1.67 -8.70 19.61
C ALA A 173 -2.45 -7.47 19.12
N PHE A 174 -2.72 -7.37 17.81
CA PHE A 174 -3.55 -6.31 17.24
C PHE A 174 -4.93 -6.27 17.89
N TYR A 175 -5.65 -7.40 17.92
CA TYR A 175 -7.00 -7.44 18.49
C TYR A 175 -7.03 -7.21 20.01
N ALA A 176 -5.97 -7.58 20.72
CA ALA A 176 -5.84 -7.33 22.16
C ALA A 176 -5.50 -5.87 22.50
N SER A 177 -5.17 -5.04 21.50
CA SER A 177 -4.82 -3.63 21.67
C SER A 177 -6.01 -2.68 21.54
N TYR A 178 -7.20 -3.21 21.28
CA TYR A 178 -8.48 -2.49 21.28
C TYR A 178 -9.36 -2.99 22.44
#